data_AF-A0A6I3DUW9-F1
#
_entry.id   AF-A0A6I3DUW9-F1
#
_cell.length_a   1.000
_cell.length_b   1.000
_cell.length_c   1.000
_cell.angle_alpha   90.00
_cell.angle_beta   90.00
_cell.angle_gamma   90.00
#
_symmetry.space_group_name_H-M   'P 1'
#
loop_
_entity.id
_entity.type
_entity.pdbx_description
1 polymer ?
#
loop_
_entity_poly.entity_id
_entity_poly.type
_entity_poly.pdbx_seq_one_letter_code
_entity_poly.pdbx_strand_id
1 'polypeptide(L)' 'MLDASDISRALTRIAHEIVERNKGCQNIVLLGIPSRGVPLARRIAA' A
#
# COMPACT_ATOMS: atom_id res chain seq x y z
N MET A 1 17.69 -9.03 -5.52
CA MET A 1 16.57 -8.31 -6.16
C MET A 1 15.28 -8.83 -5.54
N LEU A 2 14.25 -8.00 -5.37
CA LEU A 2 12.95 -8.46 -4.89
C LEU A 2 12.20 -9.09 -6.06
N ASP A 3 11.62 -10.27 -5.84
CA ASP A 3 10.72 -10.90 -6.81
C ASP A 3 9.30 -10.35 -6.69
N ALA A 4 8.41 -10.75 -7.61
CA ALA A 4 7.02 -10.29 -7.60
C ALA A 4 6.26 -10.71 -6.33
N SER A 5 6.60 -11.86 -5.77
CA SER A 5 6.00 -12.40 -4.55
C SER A 5 6.44 -11.60 -3.32
N ASP A 6 7.72 -11.21 -3.25
CA ASP A 6 8.28 -10.37 -2.21
C ASP A 6 7.59 -9.00 -2.20
N ILE A 7 7.41 -8.41 -3.38
CA ILE A 7 6.72 -7.12 -3.53
C ILE A 7 5.26 -7.24 -3.09
N SER A 8 4.57 -8.32 -3.46
CA SER A 8 3.18 -8.54 -3.07
C SER A 8 3.04 -8.64 -1.55
N ARG A 9 3.85 -9.49 -0.90
CA ARG A 9 3.85 -9.64 0.56
C ARG A 9 4.18 -8.33 1.26
N ALA A 10 5.14 -7.57 0.75
CA ALA A 10 5.49 -6.27 1.31
C ALA A 10 4.32 -5.28 1.23
N LEU A 11 3.60 -5.22 0.11
CA LEU A 11 2.45 -4.33 -0.04
C LEU A 11 1.29 -4.73 0.86
N THR A 12 0.99 -6.02 1.00
CA THR A 12 -0.03 -6.51 1.95
C THR A 12 0.31 -6.11 3.40
N ARG A 13 1.58 -6.29 3.80
CA ARG A 13 2.03 -5.87 5.14
C ARG A 13 1.87 -4.36 5.35
N ILE A 14 2.25 -3.55 4.36
CA ILE A 14 2.08 -2.09 4.42
C ILE A 14 0.61 -1.70 4.55
N ALA A 15 -0.29 -2.36 3.81
CA ALA A 15 -1.72 -2.11 3.90
C ALA A 15 -2.27 -2.37 5.30
N HIS A 16 -1.91 -3.51 5.92
CA HIS A 16 -2.30 -3.81 7.31
C HIS A 16 -1.75 -2.77 8.29
N GLU A 17 -0.47 -2.41 8.19
CA GLU A 17 0.13 -1.40 9.07
C GLU A 17 -0.57 -0.03 8.96
N ILE A 18 -1.00 0.36 7.75
CA ILE A 18 -1.76 1.60 7.54
C ILE A 18 -3.09 1.55 8.30
N VAL A 19 -3.85 0.46 8.16
CA VAL A 19 -5.16 0.31 8.81
C VAL A 19 -5.02 0.26 10.33
N GLU A 20 -4.05 -0.51 10.84
CA GLU A 20 -3.81 -0.65 12.28
C GLU A 20 -3.41 0.69 12.93
N ARG A 21 -2.46 1.41 12.31
CA ARG A 21 -1.99 2.70 12.83
C ARG A 21 -3.07 3.78 12.84
N ASN A 22 -3.99 3.73 11.87
CA ASN A 22 -5.08 4.69 11.75
C ASN A 22 -6.39 4.23 12.40
N LYS A 23 -6.41 3.05 13.04
CA LYS A 23 -7.60 2.45 13.68
C LYS A 23 -8.77 2.30 12.71
N GLY A 24 -8.46 1.95 11.46
CA GLY A 24 -9.42 1.87 10.36
C GLY A 24 -8.97 2.67 9.14
N CYS A 25 -9.77 2.60 8.08
CA CYS A 25 -9.49 3.22 6.78
C CYS A 25 -10.49 4.32 6.36
N GLN A 26 -11.39 4.72 7.26
CA GLN A 26 -12.55 5.57 6.94
C GLN A 26 -12.17 7.01 6.58
N ASN A 27 -11.09 7.55 7.16
CA ASN A 27 -10.70 8.96 7.03
C ASN A 27 -9.27 9.15 6.52
N ILE A 28 -8.79 8.23 5.66
CA ILE A 28 -7.44 8.28 5.11
C ILE A 28 -7.48 8.27 3.58
N VAL A 29 -6.46 8.89 2.97
CA VAL A 29 -6.25 8.90 1.53
C VAL A 29 -4.84 8.41 1.20
N LEU A 30 -4.72 7.62 0.14
CA LEU A 30 -3.43 7.22 -0.41
C LEU A 30 -3.09 8.09 -1.61
N LEU A 31 -2.04 8.91 -1.48
CA LEU A 31 -1.53 9.75 -2.57
C LEU A 31 -0.27 9.13 -3.15
N GLY A 32 -0.36 8.60 -4.37
CA GLY A 32 0.78 8.09 -5.11
C GLY A 32 1.54 9.19 -5.84
N ILE A 33 2.85 9.32 -5.61
CA ILE A 33 3.72 10.19 -6.41
C ILE A 33 3.77 9.67 -7.87
N PRO A 34 3.75 10.55 -8.90
CA PRO A 34 3.80 10.13 -10.30
C PRO A 34 4.93 9.15 -10.62
N SER A 35 4.76 8.39 -11.71
CA SER A 35 5.54 7.21 -12.13
C SER A 35 5.15 5.92 -11.40
N ARG A 36 5.93 5.45 -10.43
CA ARG A 36 5.71 4.17 -9.74
C ARG A 36 4.85 4.28 -8.49
N GLY A 37 4.67 5.47 -7.91
CA GLY A 37 3.85 5.65 -6.71
C GLY A 37 2.36 5.46 -6.95
N VAL A 38 1.83 5.94 -8.09
CA VAL A 38 0.42 5.77 -8.48
C VAL A 38 -0.01 4.30 -8.56
N PRO A 39 0.67 3.41 -9.31
CA PRO A 39 0.28 2.00 -9.36
C PRO A 39 0.46 1.29 -8.01
N LEU A 40 1.45 1.67 -7.18
CA LEU A 40 1.61 1.10 -5.84
C LEU A 40 0.49 1.51 -4.89
N ALA A 41 0.10 2.79 -4.88
CA ALA A 41 -1.02 3.29 -4.08
C ALA A 41 -2.32 2.56 -4.45
N ARG A 42 -2.57 2.33 -5.74
CA ARG A 42 -3.72 1.52 -6.21
C ARG A 42 -3.68 0.08 -5.72
N ARG A 43 -2.50 -0.55 -5.68
CA ARG A 43 -2.34 -1.93 -5.18
C ARG A 43 -2.54 -2.04 -3.66
N ILE A 44 -2.23 -1.00 -2.91
CA ILE A 44 -2.46 -0.95 -1.46
C ILE A 44 -3.95 -0.73 -1.15
N ALA A 45 -4.67 -0.02 -2.03
CA ALA A 45 -6.09 0.28 -1.88
C ALA A 45 -7.05 -0.83 -2.33
N ALA A 46 -6.54 -1.88 -3.00
CA ALA A 46 -7.32 -2.99 -3.54
C ALA A 46 -7.64 -4.04 -2.47
#